data_AF-A0A3E1EJF9-F1
#
_entry.id   AF-A0A3E1EJF9-F1
#
_cell.length_a   1.000
_cell.length_b   1.000
_cell.length_c   1.000
_cell.angle_alpha   90.00
_cell.angle_beta   90.00
_cell.angle_gamma   90.00
#
_symmetry.space_group_name_H-M   'P 1'
#
loop_
_entity.id
_entity.type
_entity.pdbx_description
1 polymer ?
#
loop_
_entity_poly.entity_id
_entity_poly.type
_entity_poly.pdbx_seq_one_letter_code
_entity_poly.pdbx_strand_id
1 'polypeptide(L)' 'HLAYVATGMLDGCVDFNVKIWDLAAAIPLVRAAGGEVHFLNGAQLPLRQFDLRMKGIIYVAGSPAMCARLRTIMQG' A
#
# COMPACT_ATOMS: atom_id res chain seq x y z
N HIS A 1 3.93 -1.86 -9.90
CA HIS A 1 4.80 -1.95 -8.70
C HIS A 1 4.32 -3.01 -7.71
N LEU A 2 3.07 -2.94 -7.23
CA LEU A 2 2.50 -3.93 -6.28
C LEU A 2 2.59 -5.39 -6.74
N ALA A 3 2.40 -5.67 -8.04
CA ALA A 3 2.56 -7.02 -8.58
C ALA A 3 3.98 -7.57 -8.39
N TYR A 4 5.02 -6.73 -8.51
CA TYR A 4 6.41 -7.14 -8.31
C TYR A 4 6.74 -7.40 -6.84
N VAL A 5 6.08 -6.70 -5.92
CA VAL A 5 6.16 -6.99 -4.49
C VAL A 5 5.45 -8.30 -4.16
N ALA A 6 4.27 -8.53 -4.76
CA ALA A 6 3.55 -9.79 -4.59
C ALA A 6 4.29 -11.00 -5.18
N THR A 7 5.08 -10.83 -6.24
CA THR A 7 5.91 -11.90 -6.80
C THR A 7 7.28 -12.05 -6.11
N GLY A 8 7.59 -11.25 -5.07
CA GLY A 8 8.88 -11.26 -4.38
C GLY A 8 10.05 -10.69 -5.19
N MET A 9 9.75 -10.00 -6.30
CA MET A 9 10.73 -9.41 -7.20
C MET A 9 11.21 -8.03 -6.70
N LEU A 10 10.43 -7.39 -5.82
CA LEU A 10 10.80 -6.21 -5.03
C LEU A 10 10.45 -6.46 -3.57
N ASP A 11 11.34 -6.09 -2.64
CA ASP A 11 11.10 -6.27 -1.20
C ASP A 11 9.96 -5.41 -0.65
N GLY A 12 9.67 -4.28 -1.31
CA GLY A 12 8.56 -3.39 -0.98
C GLY A 12 8.44 -2.21 -1.94
N CYS A 13 7.29 -1.52 -1.88
CA CYS A 13 7.02 -0.32 -2.67
C CYS A 13 6.33 0.76 -1.82
N VAL A 14 6.58 2.02 -2.19
CA VAL A 14 5.88 3.20 -1.67
C VAL A 14 5.26 3.93 -2.83
N ASP A 15 4.01 4.37 -2.67
CA ASP A 15 3.33 5.24 -3.63
C ASP A 15 2.64 6.38 -2.90
N PHE A 16 2.55 7.55 -3.55
CA PHE A 16 2.06 8.79 -2.97
C PHE A 16 0.77 9.30 -3.64
N ASN A 17 0.38 8.74 -4.80
CA ASN A 17 -0.76 9.28 -5.57
C ASN A 17 -1.68 8.20 -6.13
N VAL A 18 -1.73 7.03 -5.49
CA VAL A 18 -2.63 5.96 -5.93
C VAL A 18 -4.07 6.25 -5.51
N LYS A 19 -5.04 5.82 -6.33
CA LYS A 19 -6.46 5.94 -6.01
C LYS A 19 -6.97 4.67 -5.33
N ILE A 20 -8.07 4.79 -4.59
CA ILE A 20 -8.57 3.67 -3.77
C ILE A 20 -8.96 2.45 -4.59
N TRP A 21 -9.45 2.62 -5.83
CA TRP A 21 -9.85 1.52 -6.70
C TRP A 21 -8.66 0.68 -7.20
N ASP A 22 -7.54 1.32 -7.54
CA ASP A 22 -6.31 0.62 -7.91
C ASP A 22 -5.73 -0.12 -6.70
N LEU A 23 -5.79 0.50 -5.53
CA LEU A 23 -5.28 -0.07 -4.29
C LEU A 23 -6.16 -1.20 -3.74
N ALA A 24 -7.49 -1.10 -3.89
CA ALA A 24 -8.45 -2.11 -3.46
C ALA A 24 -8.24 -3.45 -4.18
N ALA A 25 -7.88 -3.41 -5.47
CA ALA A 25 -7.52 -4.62 -6.23
C ALA A 25 -6.16 -5.19 -5.81
N ALA A 26 -5.20 -4.34 -5.44
CA ALA A 26 -3.84 -4.77 -5.13
C ALA A 26 -3.63 -5.29 -3.70
N ILE A 27 -4.37 -4.76 -2.72
CA ILE A 27 -4.30 -5.22 -1.31
C ILE A 27 -4.49 -6.73 -1.16
N PRO A 28 -5.53 -7.37 -1.72
CA PRO A 28 -5.71 -8.82 -1.59
C PRO A 28 -4.59 -9.61 -2.27
N LEU A 29 -4.04 -9.12 -3.39
CA LEU A 29 -2.91 -9.77 -4.08
C LEU A 29 -1.65 -9.77 -3.22
N VAL A 30 -1.30 -8.62 -2.62
CA VAL A 30 -0.13 -8.52 -1.73
C VAL A 30 -0.32 -9.35 -0.47
N ARG A 31 -1.52 -9.33 0.13
CA ARG A 31 -1.83 -10.15 1.30
C ARG A 31 -1.78 -11.65 0.99
N ALA A 32 -2.27 -12.06 -0.18
CA ALA A 32 -2.19 -13.46 -0.61
C ALA A 32 -0.74 -13.91 -0.82
N ALA A 33 0.15 -13.00 -1.21
CA ALA A 33 1.59 -13.23 -1.29
C ALA A 33 2.33 -13.17 0.06
N GLY A 34 1.63 -12.95 1.18
CA GLY A 34 2.22 -12.84 2.52
C GLY A 34 2.82 -11.45 2.84
N GLY A 35 2.54 -10.45 2.01
CA GLY A 35 2.91 -9.06 2.25
C GLY A 35 1.86 -8.28 3.04
N GLU A 36 2.28 -7.18 3.64
CA GLU A 36 1.43 -6.22 4.33
C GLU A 36 1.26 -4.94 3.52
N VAL A 37 0.16 -4.23 3.76
CA VAL A 37 -0.10 -2.91 3.19
C VAL A 37 -0.50 -1.97 4.30
N HIS A 38 0.23 -0.86 4.42
CA HIS A 38 0.12 0.11 5.49
C HIS A 38 -0.12 1.50 4.91
N PHE A 39 -1.24 2.12 5.28
CA PHE A 39 -1.54 3.50 4.90
C PHE A 39 -0.77 4.49 5.77
N LEU A 40 -0.18 5.51 5.15
CA LEU A 40 0.54 6.58 5.83
C LEU A 40 -0.30 7.84 6.03
N ASN A 41 -1.34 8.04 5.22
CA ASN A 41 -2.22 9.21 5.28
C ASN A 41 -3.59 8.92 5.90
N GLY A 42 -3.65 7.98 6.85
CA GLY A 42 -4.87 7.56 7.55
C GLY A 42 -5.53 6.32 6.95
N ALA A 43 -6.41 5.68 7.73
CA ALA A 43 -7.10 4.47 7.32
C ALA A 43 -8.03 4.75 6.13
N GLN A 44 -7.79 4.07 5.01
CA GLN A 44 -8.61 4.18 3.80
C GLN A 44 -9.70 3.11 3.71
N LEU A 45 -9.66 2.13 4.62
CA LEU A 45 -10.57 0.99 4.68
C LEU A 45 -11.19 0.87 6.08
N PRO A 46 -12.46 0.42 6.18
CA PRO A 46 -13.38 0.13 5.07
C PRO A 46 -13.82 1.42 4.36
N LEU A 47 -13.93 1.37 3.02
CA LEU A 47 -14.40 2.51 2.24
C LEU A 47 -15.90 2.73 2.50
N ARG A 48 -16.26 3.89 3.06
CA ARG A 48 -17.66 4.25 3.34
C ARG A 48 -18.31 5.13 2.29
N GLN A 49 -17.50 5.85 1.52
CA GLN A 49 -17.95 6.78 0.49
C GLN A 49 -16.95 6.75 -0.67
N PHE A 50 -17.46 6.65 -1.90
CA PHE A 50 -16.68 6.69 -3.13
C PHE A 50 -16.81 8.07 -3.78
N ASP A 51 -15.68 8.69 -4.10
CA ASP A 51 -15.61 9.96 -4.83
C ASP A 51 -14.47 9.93 -5.86
N LEU A 52 -14.73 10.38 -7.09
CA LEU A 52 -13.74 10.45 -8.15
C LEU A 52 -12.67 11.53 -7.89
N ARG A 53 -12.97 12.51 -7.02
CA ARG A 53 -12.07 13.60 -6.61
C ARG A 53 -11.28 13.29 -5.34
N MET A 54 -11.30 12.04 -4.86
CA MET A 54 -10.53 11.62 -3.68
C MET A 54 -9.05 11.96 -3.82
N LYS A 55 -8.45 12.39 -2.70
CA LYS A 55 -7.02 12.67 -2.60
C LYS A 55 -6.21 11.39 -2.86
N GLY A 56 -4.98 11.56 -3.35
CA GLY A 56 -4.05 10.45 -3.50
C GLY A 56 -3.81 9.75 -2.15
N ILE A 57 -3.75 8.42 -2.19
CA ILE A 57 -3.44 7.59 -1.02
C ILE A 57 -1.94 7.38 -0.96
N ILE A 58 -1.40 7.59 0.24
CA ILE A 58 0.00 7.29 0.53
C ILE A 58 0.04 5.97 1.29
N TYR A 59 0.73 4.98 0.74
CA TYR A 59 0.86 3.67 1.36
C TYR A 59 2.26 3.08 1.17
N VAL A 60 2.60 2.16 2.04
CA VAL A 60 3.76 1.27 1.90
C VAL A 60 3.26 -0.16 1.82
N ALA A 61 3.84 -0.98 0.95
CA ALA A 61 3.52 -2.39 0.82
C ALA A 61 4.80 -3.22 0.69
N GLY A 62 4.84 -4.40 1.28
CA GLY A 62 6.05 -5.23 1.32
C GLY A 62 5.96 -6.34 2.35
N SER A 63 7.07 -7.02 2.60
CA SER A 63 7.16 -7.92 3.77
C SER A 63 6.99 -7.13 5.08
N PRO A 64 6.55 -7.74 6.19
CA PRO A 64 6.38 -7.04 7.47
C PRO A 64 7.66 -6.29 7.90
N ALA A 65 8.83 -6.92 7.73
CA ALA A 65 10.13 -6.32 8.02
C ALA A 65 10.42 -5.11 7.12
N MET A 66 10.09 -5.18 5.82
CA MET A 66 10.29 -4.06 4.90
C MET A 66 9.30 -2.92 5.19
N CYS A 67 8.04 -3.22 5.46
CA CYS A 67 7.05 -2.23 5.86
C CYS A 67 7.47 -1.47 7.14
N ALA A 68 8.07 -2.16 8.12
CA ALA A 68 8.63 -1.53 9.31
C ALA A 68 9.80 -0.59 8.96
N ARG A 69 10.74 -1.05 8.11
CA ARG A 69 11.90 -0.26 7.69
C ARG A 69 11.51 0.98 6.87
N LEU A 70 10.59 0.82 5.92
CA LEU A 70 10.07 1.93 5.10
C LEU A 70 9.35 2.97 5.96
N ARG A 71 8.59 2.55 6.98
CA ARG A 71 7.98 3.48 7.93
C ARG A 71 9.00 4.33 8.68
N THR A 72 10.10 3.73 9.15
CA THR A 72 11.17 4.48 9.84
C THR A 72 11.80 5.52 8.92
N ILE A 73 12.08 5.16 7.66
CA ILE A 73 12.69 6.08 6.68
C ILE A 73 11.74 7.22 6.32
N MET A 74 10.43 6.97 6.24
CA MET A 74 9.42 7.98 5.90
C MET A 74 9.09 8.93 7.08
N GLN A 75 9.55 8.64 8.30
CA GLN A 75 9.35 9.47 9.50
C GLN A 75 10.52 10.41 9.80
N GLY A 76 11.66 10.27 9.11
CA GLY A 76 12.81 11.17 9.17
C GLY A 76 12.76 12.23 8.08
#